data_AF-A0A9C7RGU0-F1
#
_entry.id   AF-A0A9C7RGU0-F1
#
_cell.length_a   1.000
_cell.length_b   1.000
_cell.length_c   1.000
_cell.angle_alpha   90.00
_cell.angle_beta   90.00
_cell.angle_gamma   90.00
#
_symmetry.space_group_name_H-M   'P 1'
#
loop_
_entity.id
_entity.type
_entity.pdbx_description
1 polymer ?
#
loop_
_entity_poly.entity_id
_entity_poly.type
_entity_poly.pdbx_seq_one_letter_code
_entity_poly.pdbx_strand_id
1 'polypeptide(L)' 'MDLMPIARVVAVFGLVLLVIAGLLFLAAKFNISLGKLPGDFVFKRGNFTCAVPLASSLLISIVVTVLLNFLLALFKK' A
#
# COMPACT_ATOMS: atom_id res chain seq x y z
N MET A 1 -17.14 14.91 -27.75
CA MET A 1 -17.17 14.46 -26.33
C MET A 1 -15.73 14.36 -25.89
N ASP A 2 -15.31 15.13 -24.91
CA ASP A 2 -13.94 15.05 -24.41
C ASP A 2 -13.79 13.81 -23.54
N LEU A 3 -13.03 12.81 -24.01
CA LEU A 3 -12.81 11.53 -23.30
C LEU A 3 -11.77 11.64 -22.18
N MET A 4 -10.99 12.73 -22.17
CA MET A 4 -9.89 12.94 -21.23
C MET A 4 -10.30 12.94 -19.74
N PRO A 5 -11.45 13.53 -19.34
CA PRO A 5 -11.93 13.46 -17.97
C PRO A 5 -12.30 12.03 -17.56
N ILE A 6 -12.97 11.28 -18.44
CA ILE A 6 -13.38 9.89 -18.20
C ILE A 6 -12.14 9.00 -18.04
N ALA A 7 -11.14 9.16 -18.90
CA ALA A 7 -9.89 8.41 -18.82
C ALA A 7 -9.15 8.62 -17.47
N ARG A 8 -9.17 9.85 -16.94
CA ARG A 8 -8.57 10.15 -15.62
C ARG A 8 -9.30 9.47 -14.48
N VAL A 9 -10.65 9.51 -14.49
CA VAL A 9 -11.47 8.86 -13.45
C VAL A 9 -11.24 7.35 -13.46
N VAL A 10 -11.23 6.74 -14.65
CA VAL A 10 -10.95 5.31 -14.81
C VAL A 10 -9.54 4.96 -14.32
N ALA A 11 -8.53 5.78 -14.62
CA ALA A 11 -7.17 5.57 -14.14
C ALA A 11 -7.05 5.63 -12.60
N VAL A 12 -7.70 6.61 -11.96
CA VAL A 12 -7.73 6.72 -10.49
C VAL A 12 -8.43 5.51 -9.87
N PHE A 13 -9.58 5.12 -10.42
CA PHE A 13 -10.36 3.99 -9.90
C PHE A 13 -9.59 2.67 -10.02
N GLY A 14 -8.92 2.45 -11.16
CA GLY A 14 -8.05 1.29 -11.37
C GLY A 14 -6.88 1.25 -10.40
N LEU A 15 -6.24 2.40 -10.13
CA LEU A 15 -5.16 2.50 -9.17
C LEU A 15 -5.61 2.15 -7.74
N VAL A 16 -6.75 2.68 -7.30
CA VAL A 16 -7.34 2.38 -5.98
C VAL A 16 -7.64 0.89 -5.86
N LEU A 17 -8.26 0.30 -6.88
CA LEU A 17 -8.51 -1.15 -6.91
C LEU A 17 -7.22 -1.97 -6.84
N LEU A 18 -6.16 -1.55 -7.53
CA LEU A 18 -4.86 -2.22 -7.50
C LEU A 18 -4.23 -2.19 -6.10
N VAL A 19 -4.34 -1.06 -5.39
CA VAL A 19 -3.88 -0.92 -4.01
C VAL A 19 -4.66 -1.83 -3.07
N ILE A 20 -6.00 -1.85 -3.18
CA ILE A 20 -6.87 -2.72 -2.37
C ILE A 20 -6.58 -4.20 -2.65
N ALA A 21 -6.46 -4.58 -3.92
CA ALA A 21 -6.12 -5.93 -4.32
C ALA A 21 -4.73 -6.34 -3.80
N GLY A 22 -3.75 -5.44 -3.85
CA GLY A 22 -2.41 -5.66 -3.28
C GLY A 22 -2.45 -5.89 -1.78
N LEU A 23 -3.23 -5.09 -1.04
CA LEU A 23 -3.43 -5.24 0.41
C LEU A 23 -4.11 -6.58 0.76
N LEU A 24 -5.18 -6.95 0.04
CA LEU A 24 -5.88 -8.23 0.25
C LEU A 24 -5.02 -9.43 -0.13
N PHE A 25 -4.26 -9.34 -1.23
CA PHE A 25 -3.33 -10.39 -1.64
C PHE A 25 -2.22 -10.59 -0.61
N LEU A 26 -1.69 -9.50 -0.05
CA LEU A 26 -0.75 -9.55 1.05
C LEU A 26 -1.39 -10.22 2.28
N ALA A 27 -2.59 -9.81 2.65
CA ALA A 27 -3.32 -10.39 3.78
C ALA A 27 -3.57 -11.89 3.62
N ALA A 28 -3.94 -12.33 2.42
CA ALA A 28 -4.20 -13.74 2.09
C ALA A 28 -2.91 -14.57 2.00
N LYS A 29 -1.89 -14.07 1.28
CA LYS A 29 -0.61 -14.79 1.05
C LYS A 29 0.16 -15.00 2.35
N PHE A 30 0.09 -14.05 3.27
CA PHE A 30 0.83 -14.11 4.52
C PHE A 30 0.08 -14.81 5.66
N ASN A 31 -1.10 -15.40 5.38
CA ASN A 31 -1.92 -16.14 6.35
C ASN A 31 -1.98 -15.42 7.71
N ILE A 32 -2.24 -14.10 7.65
CA ILE A 32 -2.10 -13.22 8.79
C ILE A 32 -3.17 -13.59 9.82
N SER A 33 -2.79 -14.42 10.80
CA SER A 33 -3.42 -14.39 12.12
C SER A 33 -3.16 -13.01 12.72
N LEU A 34 -4.01 -12.03 12.39
CA LEU A 34 -4.20 -10.71 13.01
C LEU A 34 -2.97 -9.93 13.56
N GLY A 35 -1.72 -10.19 13.13
CA GLY A 35 -0.57 -9.47 13.70
C GLY A 35 0.86 -9.92 13.38
N LYS A 36 1.12 -10.80 12.40
CA LYS A 36 2.51 -11.15 12.01
C LYS A 36 2.67 -11.27 10.49
N LEU A 37 3.08 -10.18 9.84
CA LEU A 37 3.63 -10.27 8.49
C LEU A 37 5.09 -10.76 8.57
N PRO A 38 5.49 -11.84 7.90
CA PRO A 38 6.89 -12.21 7.79
C PRO A 38 7.60 -11.17 6.90
N GLY A 39 8.45 -10.37 7.53
CA GLY A 39 8.99 -9.11 7.02
C GLY A 39 8.94 -7.99 8.07
N ASP A 40 8.02 -8.11 9.03
CA ASP A 40 8.09 -7.40 10.30
C ASP A 40 8.99 -8.20 11.25
N PHE A 41 10.19 -7.69 11.52
CA PHE A 41 11.14 -8.36 12.40
C PHE A 41 10.72 -8.15 13.85
N VAL A 42 10.11 -9.18 14.45
CA VAL A 42 9.77 -9.17 15.87
C VAL A 42 10.88 -9.88 16.66
N PHE A 43 11.81 -9.09 17.18
CA PHE A 43 12.84 -9.54 18.10
C PHE A 43 12.23 -9.66 19.50
N LYS A 44 12.05 -10.90 19.99
CA LYS A 44 11.69 -11.19 21.38
C LYS A 44 12.91 -11.72 22.14
N ARG A 45 13.34 -11.02 23.18
CA ARG A 45 14.38 -11.46 24.12
C ARG A 45 13.91 -11.20 25.55
N GLY A 46 13.53 -12.26 26.27
CA GLY A 46 12.97 -12.16 27.63
C GLY A 46 11.70 -11.29 27.68
N ASN A 47 11.68 -10.29 28.56
CA ASN A 47 10.60 -9.28 28.65
C ASN A 47 10.63 -8.21 27.55
N PHE A 48 11.64 -8.20 26.66
CA PHE A 48 11.78 -7.19 25.63
C PHE A 48 11.22 -7.70 24.29
N THR A 49 10.24 -6.96 23.75
CA THR A 49 9.66 -7.23 22.41
C THR A 49 9.86 -5.99 21.54
N CYS A 50 10.76 -6.07 20.56
CA CYS A 50 10.93 -5.04 19.53
C CYS A 50 10.37 -5.56 18.21
N ALA A 51 9.30 -4.93 17.71
CA ALA A 51 8.76 -5.19 16.38
C ALA A 51 9.25 -4.10 15.41
N VAL A 52 9.92 -4.49 14.33
CA VAL A 52 10.39 -3.59 13.28
C VAL A 52 9.57 -3.87 12.02
N PRO A 53 8.53 -3.07 11.74
CA PRO A 53 7.62 -3.37 10.66
C PRO A 53 8.14 -2.89 9.28
N LEU A 54 9.24 -3.48 8.82
CA LEU A 54 9.93 -3.05 7.59
C LEU A 54 9.08 -3.27 6.34
N ALA A 55 8.43 -4.42 6.23
CA ALA A 55 7.57 -4.72 5.10
C ALA A 55 6.37 -3.77 5.05
N SER A 56 5.71 -3.55 6.19
CA SER A 56 4.52 -2.68 6.28
C SER A 56 4.85 -1.21 5.98
N SER A 57 5.94 -0.69 6.54
CA SER A 57 6.39 0.70 6.32
C SER A 57 6.81 0.96 4.87
N LEU A 58 7.50 0.01 4.24
CA LEU A 58 7.88 0.12 2.82
C LEU A 58 6.65 0.14 1.90
N LEU A 59 5.67 -0.72 2.17
CA LEU A 59 4.44 -0.82 1.38
C LEU A 59 3.60 0.46 1.48
N ILE A 60 3.44 0.97 2.70
CA ILE A 60 2.79 2.26 2.95
C ILE A 60 3.53 3.38 2.20
N SER A 61 4.86 3.42 2.24
CA SER A 61 5.66 4.43 1.54
C SER A 61 5.42 4.40 0.02
N ILE A 62 5.40 3.22 -0.59
CA ILE A 62 5.16 3.08 -2.04
C ILE A 62 3.75 3.55 -2.40
N VAL A 63 2.73 3.14 -1.65
CA VAL A 63 1.34 3.55 -1.88
C VAL A 63 1.19 5.06 -1.77
N VAL A 64 1.74 5.67 -0.71
CA VAL A 64 1.71 7.12 -0.49
C VAL A 64 2.46 7.85 -1.60
N THR A 65 3.63 7.35 -2.02
CA THR A 65 4.43 7.95 -3.09
C THR A 65 3.69 7.94 -4.42
N VAL A 66 3.06 6.81 -4.77
CA VAL A 66 2.26 6.68 -6.00
C VAL A 66 1.06 7.61 -5.97
N LEU A 67 0.34 7.67 -4.84
CA LEU A 67 -0.79 8.59 -4.66
C LEU A 67 -0.37 10.06 -4.77
N LEU A 68 0.71 10.47 -4.08
CA LEU A 68 1.21 11.84 -4.15
C LEU A 68 1.66 12.19 -5.57
N ASN A 69 2.44 11.33 -6.20
CA ASN A 69 2.96 11.58 -7.55
C ASN A 69 1.80 11.71 -8.56
N PHE A 70 0.75 10.91 -8.40
CA PHE A 70 -0.43 10.98 -9.26
C PHE A 70 -1.30 12.22 -8.99
N LEU A 71 -1.48 12.61 -7.72
CA LEU A 71 -2.11 13.88 -7.34
C LEU A 71 -1.36 15.07 -7.94
N LEU A 72 -0.04 15.12 -7.76
CA LEU A 72 0.82 16.18 -8.31
C LEU A 72 0.77 16.20 -9.84
N ALA A 73 0.70 15.04 -10.50
CA ALA A 73 0.50 14.95 -11.94
C ALA A 73 -0.87 15.51 -12.39
N LEU A 74 -1.89 15.43 -11.54
CA LEU A 74 -3.22 15.99 -11.80
C LEU A 74 -3.26 17.52 -11.60
N PHE A 75 -2.46 18.05 -10.66
CA PHE A 75 -2.29 19.48 -10.42
C PHE A 75 -1.31 20.18 -11.36
N LYS A 76 -0.45 19.44 -12.09
CA LYS A 76 0.40 19.99 -13.17
C LYS A 76 -0.38 20.36 -14.46
N LYS A 77 -1.66 20.72 -14.34
CA LYS A 77 -2.48 21.25 -15.43
C LYS A 77 -2.41 22.77 -15.44
#